data_AF-A0A497G7Q5-F1
#
_entry.id   AF-A0A497G7Q5-F1
#
_cell.length_a   1.000
_cell.length_b   1.000
_cell.length_c   1.000
_cell.angle_alpha   90.00
_cell.angle_beta   90.00
_cell.angle_gamma   90.00
#
_symmetry.space_group_name_H-M   'P 1'
#
loop_
_entity.id
_entity.type
_entity.pdbx_description
1 polymer ?
#
loop_
_entity_poly.entity_id
_entity_poly.type
_entity_poly.pdbx_seq_one_letter_code
_entity_poly.pdbx_strand_id
1 'polypeptide(L)'
;MGSLGSYDQEIGVIKIYEELIVEEAGSRSRRKRLSYLWLRELVRLHEHSHAFLQRAQLNPLAFRALLACTEIILEQAERLTAEIAFIDQRKWCVEMLAVVLEPLTELVKQVALVWALGVHGLELAHKAEEDLGVPNYYRRWRDLEDLIGGSTSYELLLALILYVAKSRVWRDWINLRQGLAGLVEEAGGPEKLEACRKLIERWLS
;
A
#
# COMPACT_ATOMS: atom_id res chain seq x y z
N MET A 1 -17.69 -16.40 0.99
CA MET A 1 -17.94 -15.05 0.43
C MET A 1 -17.00 -14.86 -0.73
N GLY A 2 -17.53 -14.52 -1.92
CA GLY A 2 -16.73 -14.16 -3.10
C GLY A 2 -16.17 -12.74 -2.98
N SER A 3 -15.15 -12.41 -3.77
CA SER A 3 -14.60 -11.05 -3.82
C SER A 3 -15.56 -10.07 -4.51
N LEU A 4 -15.59 -8.80 -4.09
CA LEU A 4 -16.39 -7.73 -4.72
C LEU A 4 -15.71 -7.14 -5.97
N GLY A 5 -14.42 -7.45 -6.17
CA GLY A 5 -13.64 -7.10 -7.34
C GLY A 5 -12.49 -8.08 -7.54
N SER A 6 -11.80 -7.96 -8.68
CA SER A 6 -10.54 -8.65 -8.89
C SER A 6 -9.75 -7.99 -10.00
N TYR A 7 -8.45 -7.86 -9.81
CA TYR A 7 -7.51 -7.40 -10.81
C TYR A 7 -7.05 -8.58 -11.68
N ASP A 8 -7.36 -8.49 -12.96
CA ASP A 8 -6.90 -9.44 -13.96
C ASP A 8 -5.51 -9.03 -14.45
N GLN A 9 -4.51 -9.80 -14.05
CA GLN A 9 -3.10 -9.51 -14.33
C GLN A 9 -2.74 -9.70 -15.80
N GLU A 10 -3.40 -10.61 -16.52
CA GLU A 10 -3.06 -10.97 -17.91
C GLU A 10 -3.44 -9.85 -18.86
N ILE A 11 -4.67 -9.36 -18.73
CA ILE A 11 -5.19 -8.27 -19.57
C ILE A 11 -5.02 -6.91 -18.91
N GLY A 12 -4.67 -6.89 -17.62
CA GLY A 12 -4.33 -5.66 -16.92
C GLY A 12 -5.51 -4.81 -16.48
N VAL A 13 -6.68 -5.43 -16.28
CA VAL A 13 -7.97 -4.75 -16.07
C VAL A 13 -8.50 -5.02 -14.67
N ILE A 14 -9.09 -4.00 -14.04
CA ILE A 14 -9.82 -4.13 -12.78
C ILE A 14 -11.25 -4.53 -13.09
N LYS A 15 -11.66 -5.71 -12.62
CA LYS A 15 -13.04 -6.19 -12.71
C LYS A 15 -13.77 -5.85 -11.41
N ILE A 16 -14.96 -5.27 -11.54
CA ILE A 16 -15.83 -4.91 -10.43
C ILE A 16 -17.10 -5.73 -10.58
N TYR A 17 -17.47 -6.50 -9.55
CA TYR A 17 -18.65 -7.35 -9.58
C TYR A 17 -19.86 -6.56 -9.07
N GLU A 18 -20.45 -5.76 -9.96
CA GLU A 18 -21.51 -4.81 -9.61
C GLU A 18 -22.70 -5.46 -8.88
N GLU A 19 -23.13 -6.66 -9.31
CA GLU A 19 -24.23 -7.39 -8.67
C GLU A 19 -23.93 -7.75 -7.21
N LEU A 20 -22.69 -8.18 -6.92
CA LEU A 20 -22.25 -8.49 -5.56
C LEU A 20 -22.12 -7.23 -4.70
N ILE A 21 -21.69 -6.11 -5.29
CA ILE A 21 -21.63 -4.82 -4.60
C ILE A 21 -23.05 -4.31 -4.30
N VAL A 22 -24.00 -4.48 -5.22
CA VAL A 22 -25.41 -4.13 -5.00
C VAL A 22 -26.03 -5.01 -3.91
N GLU A 23 -25.73 -6.32 -3.89
CA GLU A 23 -26.17 -7.24 -2.84
C GLU A 23 -25.58 -6.85 -1.47
N GLU A 24 -24.27 -6.57 -1.41
CA GLU A 24 -23.59 -6.15 -0.17
C GLU A 24 -24.09 -4.78 0.32
N ALA A 25 -24.33 -3.84 -0.60
CA ALA A 25 -24.91 -2.54 -0.27
C ALA A 25 -26.39 -2.65 0.14
N GLY A 26 -27.16 -3.52 -0.52
CA GLY A 26 -28.60 -3.71 -0.35
C GLY A 26 -28.96 -4.49 0.91
N SER A 27 -28.18 -5.50 1.27
CA SER A 27 -28.32 -6.26 2.53
C SER A 27 -28.11 -5.38 3.76
N ARG A 28 -27.36 -4.28 3.64
CA ARG A 28 -27.00 -3.40 4.75
C ARG A 28 -27.71 -2.04 4.77
N SER A 29 -28.55 -1.69 3.79
CA SER A 29 -29.15 -0.34 3.75
C SER A 29 -30.61 -0.22 3.26
N ARG A 30 -31.53 -0.07 4.23
CA ARG A 30 -32.70 0.84 4.09
C ARG A 30 -32.31 2.32 4.29
N ARG A 31 -31.05 2.63 4.62
CA ARG A 31 -30.52 3.99 4.84
C ARG A 31 -29.18 4.16 4.12
N LYS A 32 -29.12 5.09 3.16
CA LYS A 32 -27.94 5.68 2.47
C LYS A 32 -27.69 5.17 1.05
N ARG A 33 -28.11 6.00 0.09
CA ARG A 33 -27.78 5.94 -1.35
C ARG A 33 -26.26 6.09 -1.66
N LEU A 34 -25.46 6.42 -0.65
CA LEU A 34 -24.01 6.59 -0.75
C LEU A 34 -23.24 5.26 -0.57
N SER A 35 -23.83 4.21 0.03
CA SER A 35 -23.09 2.98 0.37
C SER A 35 -22.53 2.26 -0.87
N TYR A 36 -23.34 2.09 -1.92
CA TYR A 36 -22.93 1.41 -3.15
C TYR A 36 -21.77 2.10 -3.89
N LEU A 37 -21.86 3.42 -4.11
CA LEU A 37 -20.82 4.16 -4.82
C LEU A 37 -19.50 4.16 -4.05
N TRP A 38 -19.57 4.36 -2.73
CA TRP A 38 -18.39 4.29 -1.87
C TRP A 38 -17.77 2.90 -1.86
N LEU A 39 -18.59 1.86 -1.74
CA LEU A 39 -18.13 0.48 -1.75
C LEU A 39 -17.40 0.14 -3.05
N ARG A 40 -17.99 0.56 -4.17
CA ARG A 40 -17.40 0.42 -5.50
C ARG A 40 -16.05 1.10 -5.63
N GLU A 41 -15.91 2.35 -5.18
CA GLU A 41 -14.62 3.05 -5.28
C GLU A 41 -13.56 2.47 -4.33
N LEU A 42 -13.95 1.99 -3.15
CA LEU A 42 -13.02 1.30 -2.24
C LEU A 42 -12.51 -0.02 -2.83
N VAL A 43 -13.40 -0.80 -3.46
CA VAL A 43 -13.01 -2.00 -4.21
C VAL A 43 -12.07 -1.63 -5.35
N ARG A 44 -12.42 -0.61 -6.14
CA ARG A 44 -11.57 -0.17 -7.25
C ARG A 44 -10.18 0.25 -6.77
N LEU A 45 -10.08 0.97 -5.64
CA LEU A 45 -8.80 1.40 -5.09
C LEU A 45 -7.96 0.24 -4.56
N HIS A 46 -8.59 -0.79 -3.97
CA HIS A 46 -7.91 -2.04 -3.61
C HIS A 46 -7.29 -2.72 -4.83
N GLU A 47 -8.06 -2.87 -5.90
CA GLU A 47 -7.58 -3.51 -7.13
C GLU A 47 -6.50 -2.67 -7.84
N HIS A 48 -6.58 -1.33 -7.77
CA HIS A 48 -5.49 -0.46 -8.22
C HIS A 48 -4.23 -0.64 -7.41
N SER A 49 -4.35 -0.88 -6.10
CA SER A 49 -3.21 -1.13 -5.21
C SER A 49 -2.55 -2.48 -5.53
N HIS A 50 -3.34 -3.50 -5.89
CA HIS A 50 -2.84 -4.78 -6.44
C HIS A 50 -2.04 -4.54 -7.73
N ALA A 51 -2.64 -3.81 -8.67
CA ALA A 51 -2.00 -3.48 -9.94
C ALA A 51 -0.70 -2.67 -9.75
N PHE A 52 -0.69 -1.74 -8.79
CA PHE A 52 0.48 -0.96 -8.42
C PHE A 52 1.59 -1.87 -7.88
N LEU A 53 1.31 -2.74 -6.90
CA LEU A 53 2.29 -3.68 -6.35
C LEU A 53 2.90 -4.59 -7.44
N GLN A 54 2.06 -5.06 -8.36
CA GLN A 54 2.55 -5.89 -9.46
C GLN A 54 3.47 -5.09 -10.41
N ARG A 55 3.04 -3.91 -10.84
CA ARG A 55 3.65 -3.19 -11.97
C ARG A 55 4.71 -2.17 -11.60
N ALA A 56 4.61 -1.58 -10.41
CA ALA A 56 5.53 -0.55 -9.97
C ALA A 56 6.95 -1.10 -9.97
N GLN A 57 7.86 -0.35 -10.60
CA GLN A 57 9.27 -0.67 -10.59
C GLN A 57 10.01 0.39 -9.80
N LEU A 58 10.81 -0.05 -8.84
CA LEU A 58 11.75 0.82 -8.14
C LEU A 58 12.93 1.09 -9.07
N ASN A 59 13.09 2.36 -9.42
CA ASN A 59 14.28 2.85 -10.07
C ASN A 59 15.39 3.01 -9.01
N PRO A 60 16.56 2.33 -9.15
CA PRO A 60 17.62 2.41 -8.14
C PRO A 60 18.13 3.84 -7.89
N LEU A 61 18.22 4.68 -8.92
CA LEU A 61 18.70 6.06 -8.78
C LEU A 61 17.68 6.93 -8.04
N ALA A 62 16.40 6.80 -8.38
CA ALA A 62 15.33 7.52 -7.69
C ALA A 62 15.21 7.06 -6.23
N PHE A 63 15.32 5.75 -5.99
CA PHE A 63 15.30 5.20 -4.63
C PHE A 63 16.49 5.70 -3.80
N ARG A 64 17.70 5.70 -4.36
CA ARG A 64 18.88 6.28 -3.69
C ARG A 64 18.67 7.75 -3.34
N ALA A 65 18.10 8.53 -4.26
CA ALA A 65 17.81 9.94 -4.02
C ALA A 65 16.78 10.14 -2.89
N LEU A 66 15.76 9.28 -2.82
CA LEU A 66 14.79 9.26 -1.73
C LEU A 66 15.43 8.88 -0.39
N LEU A 67 16.31 7.86 -0.37
CA LEU A 67 17.04 7.45 0.82
C LEU A 67 18.02 8.52 1.32
N ALA A 68 18.59 9.34 0.44
CA ALA A 68 19.49 10.42 0.82
C ALA A 68 18.82 11.51 1.69
N CYS A 69 17.49 11.51 1.77
CA CYS A 69 16.71 12.40 2.62
C CYS A 69 16.37 11.81 4.00
N THR A 70 16.88 10.63 4.34
CA THR A 70 16.54 9.93 5.58
C THR A 70 17.76 9.84 6.51
N GLU A 71 17.55 9.28 7.70
CA GLU A 71 18.64 8.98 8.63
C GLU A 71 19.40 7.68 8.30
N ILE A 72 19.07 7.02 7.19
CA ILE A 72 19.78 5.82 6.73
C ILE A 72 21.21 6.19 6.38
N ILE A 73 22.17 5.53 7.04
CA ILE A 73 23.60 5.73 6.79
C ILE A 73 23.96 5.39 5.34
N LEU A 74 24.95 6.09 4.78
CA LEU A 74 25.33 5.98 3.37
C LEU A 74 25.60 4.54 2.92
N GLU A 75 26.35 3.77 3.71
CA GLU A 75 26.69 2.38 3.39
C GLU A 75 25.44 1.49 3.28
N GLN A 76 24.49 1.66 4.21
CA GLN A 76 23.20 0.98 4.17
C GLN A 76 22.40 1.41 2.94
N ALA A 77 22.31 2.72 2.66
CA ALA A 77 21.59 3.22 1.49
C ALA A 77 22.15 2.68 0.16
N GLU A 78 23.48 2.57 0.06
CA GLU A 78 24.15 1.96 -1.09
C GLU A 78 23.83 0.47 -1.21
N ARG A 79 23.82 -0.27 -0.09
CA ARG A 79 23.43 -1.69 -0.07
C ARG A 79 22.00 -1.88 -0.54
N LEU A 80 21.03 -1.16 0.05
CA LEU A 80 19.62 -1.24 -0.32
C LEU A 80 19.40 -0.89 -1.80
N THR A 81 20.11 0.13 -2.30
CA THR A 81 20.06 0.52 -3.72
C THR A 81 20.63 -0.57 -4.64
N ALA A 82 21.74 -1.19 -4.25
CA ALA A 82 22.35 -2.27 -5.02
C ALA A 82 21.44 -3.50 -5.08
N GLU A 83 20.77 -3.85 -3.97
CA GLU A 83 19.83 -4.97 -3.92
C GLU A 83 18.70 -4.83 -4.95
N ILE A 84 18.18 -3.61 -5.17
CA ILE A 84 17.14 -3.36 -6.19
C ILE A 84 17.56 -3.79 -7.59
N ALA A 85 18.84 -3.66 -7.93
CA ALA A 85 19.37 -4.07 -9.24
C ALA A 85 19.32 -5.60 -9.46
N PHE A 86 19.30 -6.38 -8.38
CA PHE A 86 19.29 -7.84 -8.42
C PHE A 86 17.90 -8.45 -8.21
N ILE A 87 16.92 -7.65 -7.77
CA ILE A 87 15.54 -8.10 -7.59
C ILE A 87 14.86 -8.21 -8.97
N ASP A 88 14.36 -9.40 -9.31
CA ASP A 88 13.42 -9.57 -10.42
C ASP A 88 12.04 -9.05 -10.00
N GLN A 89 11.83 -7.74 -10.17
CA GLN A 89 10.67 -7.01 -9.69
C GLN A 89 9.34 -7.44 -10.33
N ARG A 90 9.38 -8.35 -11.31
CA ARG A 90 8.22 -8.88 -12.05
C ARG A 90 7.71 -10.22 -11.52
N LYS A 91 8.53 -10.98 -10.78
CA LYS A 91 8.17 -12.35 -10.35
C LYS A 91 7.59 -12.46 -8.94
N TRP A 92 7.90 -11.49 -8.08
CA TRP A 92 7.64 -11.58 -6.64
C TRP A 92 6.14 -11.73 -6.26
N CYS A 93 5.23 -11.11 -7.02
CA CYS A 93 3.81 -11.04 -6.67
C CYS A 93 3.05 -12.36 -6.91
N VAL A 94 3.50 -13.20 -7.85
CA VAL A 94 2.84 -14.47 -8.18
C VAL A 94 3.10 -15.54 -7.10
N GLU A 95 4.22 -15.41 -6.40
CA GLU A 95 4.66 -16.39 -5.40
C GLU A 95 4.22 -16.03 -3.97
N MET A 96 3.65 -14.83 -3.77
CA MET A 96 3.29 -14.35 -2.44
C MET A 96 1.91 -14.86 -2.00
N LEU A 97 1.83 -15.33 -0.76
CA LEU A 97 0.60 -15.88 -0.20
C LEU A 97 -0.45 -14.78 0.01
N ALA A 98 -1.73 -15.09 -0.23
CA ALA A 98 -2.86 -14.16 -0.02
C ALA A 98 -2.90 -13.57 1.40
N VAL A 99 -2.47 -14.35 2.41
CA VAL A 99 -2.38 -13.90 3.80
C VAL A 99 -1.34 -12.80 4.06
N VAL A 100 -0.51 -12.48 3.06
CA VAL A 100 0.45 -11.38 3.03
C VAL A 100 0.06 -10.35 1.98
N LEU A 101 -0.27 -10.81 0.77
CA LEU A 101 -0.59 -9.94 -0.36
C LEU A 101 -1.82 -9.07 -0.11
N GLU A 102 -2.90 -9.60 0.46
CA GLU A 102 -4.11 -8.83 0.73
C GLU A 102 -3.90 -7.73 1.79
N PRO A 103 -3.30 -8.02 2.97
CA PRO A 103 -2.91 -6.96 3.92
C PRO A 103 -1.98 -5.90 3.32
N LEU A 104 -1.03 -6.31 2.47
CA LEU A 104 -0.08 -5.39 1.84
C LEU A 104 -0.78 -4.50 0.81
N THR A 105 -1.72 -5.06 0.06
CA THR A 105 -2.54 -4.31 -0.89
C THR A 105 -3.39 -3.29 -0.16
N GLU A 106 -4.02 -3.69 0.94
CA GLU A 106 -4.74 -2.78 1.81
C GLU A 106 -3.84 -1.69 2.37
N LEU A 107 -2.61 -2.01 2.81
CA LEU A 107 -1.65 -1.02 3.28
C LEU A 107 -1.39 0.04 2.21
N VAL A 108 -1.13 -0.35 0.96
CA VAL A 108 -0.95 0.58 -0.17
C VAL A 108 -2.21 1.42 -0.41
N LYS A 109 -3.39 0.79 -0.35
CA LYS A 109 -4.69 1.47 -0.46
C LYS A 109 -4.83 2.57 0.60
N GLN A 110 -4.49 2.26 1.85
CA GLN A 110 -4.57 3.21 2.96
C GLN A 110 -3.57 4.35 2.83
N VAL A 111 -2.34 4.08 2.41
CA VAL A 111 -1.36 5.15 2.13
C VAL A 111 -1.87 6.07 1.02
N ALA A 112 -2.46 5.52 -0.04
CA ALA A 112 -3.05 6.33 -1.11
C ALA A 112 -4.25 7.16 -0.62
N LEU A 113 -5.11 6.60 0.22
CA LEU A 113 -6.24 7.32 0.83
C LEU A 113 -5.77 8.46 1.72
N VAL A 114 -4.77 8.22 2.57
CA VAL A 114 -4.24 9.25 3.48
C VAL A 114 -3.49 10.32 2.69
N TRP A 115 -2.76 9.96 1.65
CA TRP A 115 -2.13 10.94 0.78
C TRP A 115 -3.18 11.87 0.13
N ALA A 116 -4.31 11.33 -0.31
CA ALA A 116 -5.36 12.12 -0.96
C ALA A 116 -6.23 12.92 0.03
N LEU A 117 -6.53 12.37 1.21
CA LEU A 117 -7.57 12.88 2.13
C LEU A 117 -7.03 13.29 3.51
N GLY A 118 -5.72 13.17 3.75
CA GLY A 118 -5.12 13.29 5.07
C GLY A 118 -5.56 12.17 6.01
N VAL A 119 -5.37 12.36 7.32
CA VAL A 119 -5.71 11.37 8.37
C VAL A 119 -7.19 10.96 8.33
N HIS A 120 -8.08 11.81 7.82
CA HIS A 120 -9.49 11.47 7.60
C HIS A 120 -9.70 10.26 6.67
N GLY A 121 -8.73 9.97 5.79
CA GLY A 121 -8.73 8.75 4.98
C GLY A 121 -8.76 7.47 5.82
N LEU A 122 -8.05 7.43 6.95
CA LEU A 122 -8.05 6.27 7.87
C LEU A 122 -9.40 6.12 8.57
N GLU A 123 -10.00 7.23 9.02
CA GLU A 123 -11.32 7.22 9.65
C GLU A 123 -12.40 6.68 8.70
N LEU A 124 -12.35 7.09 7.43
CA LEU A 124 -13.24 6.58 6.39
C LEU A 124 -13.02 5.08 6.13
N ALA A 125 -11.77 4.63 6.11
CA ALA A 125 -11.43 3.23 5.95
C ALA A 125 -11.94 2.37 7.11
N HIS A 126 -11.72 2.81 8.35
CA HIS A 126 -12.22 2.12 9.55
C HIS A 126 -13.74 1.97 9.52
N LYS A 127 -14.44 3.07 9.24
CA LYS A 127 -15.89 3.08 9.15
C LYS A 127 -16.39 2.15 8.05
N ALA A 128 -15.73 2.15 6.89
CA ALA A 128 -16.06 1.23 5.82
C ALA A 128 -15.83 -0.23 6.22
N GLU A 129 -14.72 -0.55 6.88
CA GLU A 129 -14.43 -1.92 7.33
C GLU A 129 -15.46 -2.45 8.33
N GLU A 130 -15.89 -1.59 9.26
CA GLU A 130 -16.97 -1.88 10.22
C GLU A 130 -18.30 -2.07 9.51
N ASP A 131 -18.68 -1.10 8.66
CA ASP A 131 -19.92 -1.13 7.91
C ASP A 131 -20.01 -2.34 6.96
N LEU A 132 -18.87 -2.85 6.49
CA LEU A 132 -18.74 -3.97 5.54
C LEU A 132 -18.34 -5.30 6.17
N GLY A 133 -18.06 -5.34 7.48
CA GLY A 133 -17.67 -6.59 8.16
C GLY A 133 -16.45 -7.26 7.51
N VAL A 134 -15.48 -6.46 7.05
CA VAL A 134 -14.31 -6.93 6.31
C VAL A 134 -13.56 -8.00 7.12
N PRO A 135 -13.14 -9.14 6.52
CA PRO A 135 -12.43 -10.20 7.24
C PRO A 135 -11.18 -9.70 7.98
N ASN A 136 -10.88 -10.30 9.14
CA ASN A 136 -9.76 -9.85 10.00
C ASN A 136 -8.39 -9.82 9.30
N TYR A 137 -8.15 -10.69 8.31
CA TYR A 137 -6.87 -10.70 7.61
C TYR A 137 -6.67 -9.45 6.74
N TYR A 138 -7.72 -8.88 6.16
CA TYR A 138 -7.62 -7.61 5.43
C TYR A 138 -7.24 -6.47 6.38
N ARG A 139 -7.74 -6.48 7.62
CA ARG A 139 -7.45 -5.43 8.62
C ARG A 139 -6.03 -5.47 9.19
N ARG A 140 -5.18 -6.42 8.78
CA ARG A 140 -3.81 -6.54 9.28
C ARG A 140 -2.92 -5.37 8.90
N TRP A 141 -3.29 -4.59 7.88
CA TRP A 141 -2.62 -3.31 7.59
C TRP A 141 -2.63 -2.38 8.80
N ARG A 142 -3.63 -2.48 9.69
CA ARG A 142 -3.72 -1.67 10.91
C ARG A 142 -2.54 -1.86 11.86
N ASP A 143 -1.82 -2.98 11.75
CA ASP A 143 -0.58 -3.19 12.50
C ASP A 143 0.51 -2.15 12.16
N LEU A 144 0.32 -1.40 11.06
CA LEU A 144 1.21 -0.35 10.57
C LEU A 144 0.48 1.00 10.45
N GLU A 145 -0.71 1.14 11.04
CA GLU A 145 -1.53 2.35 10.94
C GLU A 145 -0.79 3.60 11.43
N ASP A 146 -0.05 3.47 12.54
CA ASP A 146 0.77 4.55 13.09
C ASP A 146 1.84 5.03 12.10
N LEU A 147 2.38 4.13 11.26
CA LEU A 147 3.34 4.53 10.22
C LEU A 147 2.65 5.38 9.15
N ILE A 148 1.40 5.06 8.80
CA ILE A 148 0.64 5.82 7.79
C ILE A 148 0.25 7.18 8.35
N GLY A 149 -0.30 7.21 9.58
CA GLY A 149 -0.77 8.43 10.23
C GLY A 149 0.35 9.39 10.63
N GLY A 150 1.51 8.86 11.00
CA GLY A 150 2.68 9.66 11.38
C GLY A 150 3.57 10.10 10.22
N SER A 151 3.34 9.59 9.00
CA SER A 151 4.16 9.93 7.83
C SER A 151 3.75 11.25 7.20
N THR A 152 4.74 12.05 6.81
CA THR A 152 4.54 13.32 6.09
C THR A 152 5.05 13.30 4.65
N SER A 153 5.70 12.20 4.23
CA SER A 153 6.18 11.94 2.86
C SER A 153 5.72 10.56 2.38
N TYR A 154 4.55 10.52 1.74
CA TYR A 154 3.91 9.29 1.32
C TYR A 154 4.61 8.62 0.13
N GLU A 155 5.33 9.39 -0.71
CA GLU A 155 6.14 8.85 -1.80
C GLU A 155 7.28 7.98 -1.29
N LEU A 156 7.98 8.45 -0.25
CA LEU A 156 9.06 7.69 0.37
C LEU A 156 8.50 6.47 1.11
N LEU A 157 7.40 6.62 1.86
CA LEU A 157 6.75 5.49 2.52
C LEU A 157 6.34 4.41 1.49
N LEU A 158 5.72 4.80 0.37
CA LEU A 158 5.39 3.87 -0.72
C LEU A 158 6.63 3.22 -1.33
N ALA A 159 7.73 3.96 -1.49
CA ALA A 159 8.98 3.41 -2.00
C ALA A 159 9.58 2.36 -1.04
N LEU A 160 9.55 2.61 0.27
CA LEU A 160 10.00 1.67 1.29
C LEU A 160 9.09 0.42 1.34
N ILE A 161 7.77 0.61 1.30
CA ILE A 161 6.79 -0.49 1.21
C ILE A 161 7.10 -1.35 -0.01
N LEU A 162 7.25 -0.74 -1.20
CA LEU A 162 7.58 -1.45 -2.43
C LEU A 162 8.91 -2.19 -2.33
N TYR A 163 9.93 -1.58 -1.73
CA TYR A 163 11.25 -2.20 -1.61
C TYR A 163 11.18 -3.44 -0.73
N VAL A 164 10.60 -3.31 0.47
CA VAL A 164 10.46 -4.43 1.41
C VAL A 164 9.63 -5.54 0.78
N ALA A 165 8.50 -5.18 0.19
CA ALA A 165 7.61 -6.12 -0.48
C ALA A 165 8.34 -6.91 -1.57
N LYS A 166 9.13 -6.24 -2.43
CA LYS A 166 9.82 -6.85 -3.56
C LYS A 166 11.15 -7.52 -3.21
N SER A 167 11.72 -7.25 -2.04
CA SER A 167 13.03 -7.77 -1.64
C SER A 167 13.13 -9.30 -1.57
N ARG A 168 12.01 -9.97 -1.29
CA ARG A 168 11.92 -11.42 -1.14
C ARG A 168 10.46 -11.89 -1.15
N VAL A 169 10.25 -13.20 -1.20
CA VAL A 169 8.92 -13.79 -1.00
C VAL A 169 8.65 -13.95 0.49
N TRP A 170 7.64 -13.24 0.99
CA TRP A 170 7.23 -13.27 2.38
C TRP A 170 6.22 -14.39 2.64
N ARG A 171 6.47 -15.20 3.67
CA ARG A 171 5.59 -16.33 4.06
C ARG A 171 4.48 -15.93 5.03
N ASP A 172 4.67 -14.84 5.75
CA ASP A 172 3.70 -14.33 6.70
C ASP A 172 3.84 -12.82 6.86
N TRP A 173 2.73 -12.20 7.27
CA TRP A 173 2.61 -10.77 7.46
C TRP A 173 3.50 -10.24 8.59
N ILE A 174 3.74 -11.03 9.65
CA ILE A 174 4.47 -10.55 10.83
C ILE A 174 5.91 -10.21 10.44
N ASN A 175 6.56 -11.10 9.68
CA ASN A 175 7.91 -10.88 9.19
C ASN A 175 7.99 -9.70 8.21
N LEU A 176 7.04 -9.58 7.28
CA LEU A 176 6.97 -8.42 6.37
C LEU A 176 6.84 -7.12 7.16
N ARG A 177 5.89 -7.10 8.10
CA ARG A 177 5.63 -5.96 8.98
C ARG A 177 6.88 -5.54 9.74
N GLN A 178 7.59 -6.50 10.35
CA GLN A 178 8.82 -6.24 11.09
C GLN A 178 9.90 -5.67 10.18
N GLY A 179 10.07 -6.22 8.98
CA GLY A 179 11.02 -5.70 7.98
C GLY A 179 10.71 -4.27 7.58
N LEU A 180 9.44 -3.94 7.39
CA LEU A 180 9.00 -2.59 7.04
C LEU A 180 9.17 -1.61 8.20
N ALA A 181 8.70 -1.96 9.40
CA ALA A 181 8.83 -1.13 10.58
C ALA A 181 10.30 -0.83 10.90
N GLY A 182 11.17 -1.85 10.87
CA GLY A 182 12.60 -1.67 11.11
C GLY A 182 13.25 -0.74 10.07
N LEU A 183 12.90 -0.87 8.79
CA LEU A 183 13.43 0.02 7.75
C LEU A 183 12.94 1.47 7.90
N VAL A 184 11.69 1.68 8.34
CA VAL A 184 11.15 3.02 8.61
C VAL A 184 11.81 3.63 9.86
N GLU A 185 12.06 2.84 10.90
CA GLU A 185 12.84 3.29 12.07
C GLU A 185 14.27 3.69 11.68
N GLU A 186 14.96 2.89 10.86
CA GLU A 186 16.28 3.23 10.32
C GLU A 186 16.25 4.53 9.49
N ALA A 187 15.14 4.83 8.83
CA ALA A 187 14.93 6.08 8.09
C ALA A 187 14.70 7.32 8.99
N GLY A 188 14.65 7.14 10.31
CA GLY A 188 14.42 8.20 11.28
C GLY A 188 13.00 8.22 11.86
N GLY A 189 12.19 7.21 11.56
CA GLY A 189 10.80 7.10 11.98
C GLY A 189 9.82 7.85 11.04
N PRO A 190 8.51 7.66 11.25
CA PRO A 190 7.48 8.20 10.35
C PRO A 190 7.48 9.74 10.28
N GLU A 191 7.75 10.42 11.41
CA GLU A 191 7.75 11.90 11.51
C GLU A 191 8.94 12.58 10.80
N LYS A 192 10.08 11.89 10.64
CA LYS A 192 11.29 12.47 10.05
C LYS A 192 11.38 12.36 8.53
N LEU A 193 10.38 11.79 7.86
CA LEU A 193 10.35 11.64 6.40
C LEU A 193 10.17 13.00 5.66
N GLU A 194 10.14 14.13 6.37
CA GLU A 194 9.81 15.48 5.92
C GLU A 194 10.92 16.25 5.16
N ALA A 195 12.14 15.73 5.02
CA ALA A 195 13.22 16.49 4.38
C ALA A 195 13.19 16.50 2.83
N CYS A 196 12.37 15.67 2.19
CA CYS A 196 12.56 15.30 0.77
C CYS A 196 11.64 16.00 -0.25
N ARG A 197 10.69 16.82 0.19
CA ARG A 197 9.69 17.46 -0.70
C ARG A 197 10.30 18.40 -1.75
N LYS A 198 11.49 18.95 -1.51
CA LYS A 198 12.17 19.91 -2.42
C LYS A 198 12.91 19.29 -3.61
N LEU A 199 13.03 17.95 -3.69
CA LEU A 199 13.68 17.27 -4.83
C LEU A 199 12.68 16.84 -5.91
N ILE A 200 11.44 16.49 -5.56
CA ILE A 200 10.42 16.01 -6.50
C ILE A 200 9.85 17.16 -7.35
N GLU A 201 9.66 18.36 -6.77
CA GLU A 201 9.21 19.55 -7.53
C GLU A 201 10.20 19.98 -8.63
N ARG A 202 11.47 19.54 -8.56
CA ARG A 202 12.51 19.87 -9.54
C ARG A 202 12.61 18.90 -10.72
N TRP A 203 11.85 17.81 -10.70
CA TRP A 203 11.82 16.77 -11.74
C TRP A 203 10.53 16.79 -12.58
N LEU A 204 9.51 17.54 -12.13
CA LEU A 204 8.25 17.73 -12.84
C LEU A 204 8.12 19.12 -13.51
N SER A 205 9.19 19.94 -13.48
CA SER A 205 9.36 21.20 -14.20
C SER A 205 10.35 21.06 -15.35
#